data_AF-A0A7W7RW89-F1
#
_entry.id   AF-A0A7W7RW89-F1
#
_cell.length_a   1.000
_cell.length_b   1.000
_cell.length_c   1.000
_cell.angle_alpha   90.00
_cell.angle_beta   90.00
_cell.angle_gamma   90.00
#
_symmetry.space_group_name_H-M   'P 1'
#
loop_
_entity.id
_entity.type
_entity.pdbx_description
1 polymer ?
#
loop_
_entity_poly.entity_id
_entity_poly.type
_entity_poly.pdbx_seq_one_letter_code
_entity_poly.pdbx_strand_id
1 'polypeptide(L)'
;MLTRPGNLTDTRRRLLDDLTTACPEMIELAGLVRGFADLLQPRDGNADRLNARITTARAADLPHLHAFTRGLDQDRDAVRAALTLPYHNGGTEGVDTKTKRIMRQMHGRAGFTLLRHRILLA
;
A
#
# COMPACT_ATOMS: atom_id res chain seq x y z
N MET A 1 6.35 1.45 -8.98
CA MET A 1 7.04 1.66 -7.69
C MET A 1 6.76 0.53 -6.68
N LEU A 2 5.51 0.11 -6.44
CA LEU A 2 5.18 -1.02 -5.51
C LEU A 2 5.14 -2.42 -6.15
N THR A 3 5.41 -2.55 -7.45
CA THR A 3 5.56 -3.85 -8.11
C THR A 3 6.90 -4.44 -7.74
N ARG A 4 6.96 -5.74 -7.39
CA ARG A 4 8.24 -6.43 -7.15
C ARG A 4 9.19 -6.17 -8.33
N PRO A 5 10.48 -5.86 -8.09
CA PRO A 5 11.42 -5.49 -9.16
C PRO A 5 11.49 -6.50 -10.31
N GLY A 6 11.40 -7.81 -10.00
CA GLY A 6 11.38 -8.88 -11.01
C GLY A 6 10.13 -8.93 -11.89
N ASN A 7 9.04 -8.25 -11.50
CA ASN A 7 7.76 -8.21 -12.22
C ASN A 7 7.54 -6.87 -12.94
N LEU A 8 8.56 -6.02 -13.04
CA LEU A 8 8.48 -4.76 -13.78
C LEU A 8 8.54 -5.05 -15.29
N THR A 9 7.65 -4.42 -16.05
CA THR A 9 7.73 -4.41 -17.52
C THR A 9 8.96 -3.63 -17.97
N ASP A 10 9.50 -3.94 -19.14
CA ASP A 10 10.72 -3.30 -19.65
C ASP A 10 10.58 -1.78 -19.80
N THR A 11 9.39 -1.30 -20.15
CA THR A 11 9.08 0.15 -20.21
C THR A 11 9.15 0.79 -18.83
N ARG A 12 8.64 0.13 -17.80
CA ARG A 12 8.69 0.64 -16.42
C ARG A 12 10.09 0.59 -15.84
N ARG A 13 10.89 -0.41 -16.23
CA ARG A 13 12.30 -0.51 -15.83
C ARG A 13 13.10 0.66 -16.41
N ARG A 14 12.99 0.89 -17.73
CA ARG A 14 13.62 2.04 -18.40
C ARG A 14 13.23 3.38 -17.79
N LEU A 15 11.92 3.61 -17.58
CA LEU A 15 11.46 4.83 -16.92
C LEU A 15 12.06 5.02 -15.52
N LEU A 16 12.17 3.93 -14.74
CA LEU A 16 12.77 4.00 -13.42
C LEU A 16 14.26 4.33 -13.49
N ASP A 17 14.98 3.71 -14.42
CA ASP A 17 16.40 3.96 -14.65
C ASP A 17 16.64 5.43 -15.07
N ASP A 18 15.84 5.94 -16.00
CA ASP A 18 15.88 7.34 -16.45
C ASP A 18 15.66 8.30 -15.28
N LEU A 19 14.63 8.06 -14.46
CA LEU A 19 14.31 8.88 -13.28
C LEU A 19 15.42 8.84 -12.22
N THR A 20 15.98 7.66 -11.95
CA THR A 20 17.07 7.52 -10.97
C THR A 20 18.39 8.08 -11.46
N THR A 21 18.60 8.17 -12.78
CA THR A 21 19.78 8.83 -13.37
C THR A 21 19.63 10.35 -13.36
N ALA A 22 18.39 10.86 -13.46
CA ALA A 22 18.12 12.29 -13.55
C ALA A 22 18.34 13.04 -12.24
N CYS A 23 18.04 12.46 -11.07
CA CYS A 23 18.31 13.11 -9.79
C CYS A 23 18.55 12.16 -8.60
N PRO A 24 19.45 12.51 -7.66
CA PRO A 24 19.74 11.71 -6.47
C PRO A 24 18.52 11.43 -5.58
N GLU A 25 17.62 12.39 -5.46
CA GLU A 25 16.38 12.30 -4.68
C GLU A 25 15.51 11.12 -5.16
N MET A 26 15.52 10.85 -6.47
CA MET A 26 14.79 9.71 -7.03
C MET A 26 15.46 8.36 -6.72
N ILE A 27 16.78 8.33 -6.56
CA ILE A 27 17.49 7.13 -6.08
C ILE A 27 17.06 6.83 -4.64
N GLU A 28 17.08 7.84 -3.76
CA GLU A 28 16.67 7.70 -2.37
C GLU A 28 15.21 7.27 -2.24
N LEU A 29 14.31 7.93 -2.98
CA LEU A 29 12.89 7.58 -3.00
C LEU A 29 12.67 6.14 -3.47
N ALA A 30 13.32 5.73 -4.57
CA ALA A 30 13.20 4.37 -5.08
C ALA A 30 13.72 3.34 -4.07
N GLY A 31 14.83 3.63 -3.39
CA GLY A 31 15.38 2.79 -2.32
C GLY A 31 14.42 2.64 -1.13
N LEU A 32 13.84 3.75 -0.67
CA LEU A 32 12.88 3.76 0.43
C LEU A 32 11.61 2.99 0.08
N VAL A 33 11.06 3.18 -1.13
CA VAL A 33 9.85 2.47 -1.57
C VAL A 33 10.08 0.98 -1.77
N ARG A 34 11.16 0.59 -2.46
CA ARG A 34 11.53 -0.83 -2.64
C ARG A 34 11.74 -1.51 -1.29
N GLY A 35 12.45 -0.82 -0.41
CA GLY A 35 12.64 -1.25 0.94
C GLY A 35 11.32 -1.49 1.68
N PHE A 36 10.41 -0.52 1.64
CA PHE A 36 9.10 -0.68 2.26
C PHE A 36 8.33 -1.87 1.67
N ALA A 37 8.41 -2.09 0.36
CA ALA A 37 7.77 -3.24 -0.29
C ALA A 37 8.26 -4.59 0.25
N ASP A 38 9.53 -4.70 0.68
CA ASP A 38 10.05 -5.92 1.32
C ASP A 38 9.38 -6.24 2.67
N LEU A 39 8.84 -5.22 3.36
CA LEU A 39 8.10 -5.39 4.62
C LEU A 39 6.69 -5.94 4.38
N LEU A 40 6.12 -5.74 3.19
CA LEU A 40 4.76 -6.19 2.85
C LEU A 40 4.61 -7.71 2.82
N GLN A 41 5.72 -8.45 2.88
CA GLN A 41 5.69 -9.87 3.22
C GLN A 41 5.85 -10.02 4.74
N PRO A 42 4.79 -10.44 5.47
CA PRO A 42 4.83 -10.49 6.92
C PRO A 42 5.89 -11.48 7.43
N ARG A 43 6.71 -11.04 8.38
CA ARG A 43 7.79 -11.81 9.01
C ARG A 43 8.12 -11.24 10.38
N ASP A 44 8.66 -12.08 11.26
CA ASP A 44 9.25 -11.64 12.51
C ASP A 44 10.37 -10.61 12.28
N GLY A 45 10.48 -9.62 13.16
CA GLY A 45 11.44 -8.52 13.04
C GLY A 45 11.05 -7.40 12.07
N ASN A 46 9.96 -7.54 11.30
CA ASN A 46 9.49 -6.46 10.42
C ASN A 46 9.08 -5.19 11.20
N ALA A 47 8.65 -5.32 12.45
CA ALA A 47 8.33 -4.18 13.32
C ALA A 47 9.56 -3.29 13.56
N ASP A 48 10.71 -3.88 13.85
CA ASP A 48 11.96 -3.13 14.06
C ASP A 48 12.49 -2.57 12.74
N ARG A 49 12.40 -3.34 11.66
CA ARG A 49 12.76 -2.88 10.31
C ARG A 49 11.88 -1.70 9.86
N LEU A 50 10.59 -1.68 10.23
CA LEU A 50 9.69 -0.55 9.98
C LEU A 50 10.16 0.70 10.73
N ASN A 51 10.51 0.58 12.02
CA ASN A 51 11.01 1.70 12.81
C ASN A 51 12.28 2.30 12.20
N ALA A 52 13.25 1.46 11.85
CA ALA A 52 14.48 1.91 11.18
C ALA A 52 14.18 2.64 9.86
N ARG A 53 13.24 2.11 9.07
CA ARG A 53 12.82 2.71 7.80
C ARG A 53 12.12 4.06 7.97
N ILE A 54 11.25 4.19 8.97
CA ILE A 54 10.59 5.47 9.29
C ILE A 54 11.64 6.52 9.67
N THR A 55 12.65 6.15 10.47
CA THR A 55 13.77 7.03 10.81
C THR A 55 14.54 7.46 9.56
N THR A 56 14.92 6.54 8.68
CA THR A 56 15.61 6.88 7.42
C THR A 56 14.75 7.81 6.55
N ALA A 57 13.46 7.53 6.38
CA ALA A 57 12.55 8.34 5.57
C ALA A 57 12.34 9.76 6.12
N ARG A 58 12.47 9.95 7.43
CA ARG A 58 12.41 11.27 8.07
C ARG A 58 13.70 12.07 7.93
N ALA A 59 14.84 11.38 7.93
CA ALA A 59 16.14 12.00 7.72
C ALA A 59 16.37 12.42 6.26
N ALA A 60 15.69 11.77 5.31
CA ALA A 60 15.72 12.14 3.90
C ALA A 60 15.01 13.48 3.66
N ASP A 61 15.56 14.29 2.76
CA ASP A 61 14.98 15.58 2.32
C ASP A 61 13.86 15.35 1.28
N LEU A 62 12.88 14.52 1.67
CA LEU A 62 11.74 14.13 0.83
C LEU A 62 10.44 14.45 1.59
N PRO A 63 9.96 15.71 1.55
CA PRO A 63 8.82 16.16 2.36
C PRO A 63 7.54 15.35 2.15
N HIS A 64 7.33 14.82 0.94
CA HIS A 64 6.19 13.94 0.62
C HIS A 64 6.24 12.60 1.38
N LEU A 65 7.42 12.09 1.73
CA LEU A 65 7.57 10.88 2.54
C LEU A 65 7.28 11.15 4.02
N HIS A 66 7.47 12.37 4.52
CA HIS A 66 7.16 12.69 5.90
C HIS A 66 5.66 12.52 6.19
N ALA A 67 4.79 12.93 5.26
CA ALA A 67 3.34 12.70 5.37
C ALA A 67 2.99 11.21 5.44
N PHE A 68 3.64 10.39 4.63
CA PHE A 68 3.49 8.94 4.68
C PHE A 68 3.91 8.36 6.04
N THR A 69 5.07 8.77 6.59
CA THR A 69 5.50 8.30 7.91
C THR A 69 4.56 8.73 9.05
N ARG A 70 3.91 9.89 8.94
CA ARG A 70 2.91 10.33 9.91
C ARG A 70 1.66 9.43 9.88
N GLY A 71 1.21 9.04 8.69
CA GLY A 71 0.11 8.09 8.55
C GLY A 71 0.45 6.73 9.17
N LEU A 72 1.67 6.24 8.97
CA LEU A 72 2.13 4.98 9.58
C LEU A 72 2.18 5.04 11.12
N ASP A 73 2.48 6.22 11.69
CA ASP A 73 2.48 6.42 13.14
C ASP A 73 1.06 6.48 13.72
N GLN A 74 0.12 7.10 13.00
CA GLN A 74 -1.28 7.19 13.43
C GLN A 74 -1.92 5.80 13.60
N ASP A 75 -1.60 4.88 12.70
CA ASP A 75 -2.12 3.50 12.71
C ASP A 75 -1.06 2.47 13.16
N ARG A 76 -0.13 2.86 14.04
CA ARG A 76 1.07 2.08 14.39
C ARG A 76 0.79 0.61 14.71
N ASP A 77 -0.22 0.33 15.54
CA ASP A 77 -0.54 -1.03 15.95
C ASP A 77 -1.10 -1.86 14.79
N ALA A 78 -1.95 -1.26 13.95
CA ALA A 78 -2.49 -1.91 12.77
C ALA A 78 -1.39 -2.17 11.73
N VAL A 79 -0.49 -1.21 11.49
CA VAL A 79 0.66 -1.38 10.60
C VAL A 79 1.58 -2.47 11.13
N ARG A 80 1.89 -2.49 12.44
CA ARG A 80 2.69 -3.56 13.04
C ARG A 80 2.04 -4.92 12.79
N ALA A 81 0.76 -5.07 13.11
CA ALA A 81 0.03 -6.31 12.90
C ALA A 81 0.05 -6.75 11.43
N ALA A 82 -0.16 -5.82 10.48
CA ALA A 82 -0.12 -6.11 9.06
C ALA A 82 1.24 -6.60 8.55
N LEU A 83 2.34 -6.21 9.21
CA LEU A 83 3.70 -6.58 8.81
C LEU A 83 4.28 -7.78 9.58
N THR A 84 3.63 -8.23 10.66
CA THR A 84 4.12 -9.35 11.48
C THR A 84 3.17 -10.55 11.52
N LEU A 85 1.87 -10.37 11.28
CA LEU A 85 0.90 -11.45 11.32
C LEU A 85 0.64 -12.04 9.92
N PRO A 86 0.23 -13.31 9.82
CA PRO A 86 -0.08 -13.94 8.53
C PRO A 86 -1.45 -13.52 7.97
N TYR A 87 -2.16 -12.60 8.62
CA TYR A 87 -3.48 -12.17 8.22
C TYR A 87 -3.41 -11.07 7.15
N HIS A 88 -4.43 -11.03 6.29
CA HIS A 88 -4.53 -10.07 5.19
C HIS A 88 -5.99 -9.65 5.00
N ASN A 89 -6.23 -8.41 4.59
CA ASN A 89 -7.58 -7.86 4.42
C ASN A 89 -8.23 -8.19 3.07
N GLY A 90 -7.61 -9.04 2.24
CA GLY A 90 -8.07 -9.31 0.87
C GLY A 90 -9.51 -9.86 0.80
N GLY A 91 -9.90 -10.73 1.73
CA GLY A 91 -11.27 -11.25 1.80
C GLY A 91 -12.29 -10.15 2.11
N THR A 92 -12.02 -9.34 3.14
CA THR A 92 -12.85 -8.21 3.54
C THR A 92 -12.97 -7.18 2.42
N GLU A 93 -11.85 -6.78 1.82
CA GLU A 93 -11.81 -5.84 0.69
C GLU A 93 -12.55 -6.38 -0.54
N GLY A 94 -12.51 -7.69 -0.78
CA GLY A 94 -13.26 -8.35 -1.84
C GLY A 94 -14.78 -8.20 -1.65
N VAL A 95 -15.29 -8.46 -0.44
CA VAL A 95 -16.71 -8.27 -0.09
C VAL A 95 -17.11 -6.80 -0.21
N ASP A 96 -16.28 -5.90 0.29
CA ASP A 96 -16.45 -4.45 0.19
C ASP A 96 -16.54 -4.00 -1.27
N THR A 97 -15.64 -4.52 -2.12
CA THR A 97 -15.57 -4.19 -3.54
C THR A 97 -16.81 -4.72 -4.27
N LYS A 98 -17.25 -5.96 -4.00
CA LYS A 98 -18.51 -6.51 -4.55
C LYS A 98 -19.69 -5.63 -4.16
N THR A 99 -19.79 -5.26 -2.89
CA THR A 99 -20.87 -4.40 -2.37
C THR A 99 -20.86 -3.02 -3.04
N LYS A 100 -19.69 -2.36 -3.10
CA LYS A 100 -19.51 -1.07 -3.77
C LYS A 100 -19.85 -1.15 -5.26
N ARG A 101 -19.51 -2.25 -5.94
CA ARG A 101 -19.89 -2.48 -7.34
C ARG A 101 -21.40 -2.54 -7.52
N ILE A 102 -22.12 -3.31 -6.70
CA ILE A 102 -23.59 -3.43 -6.77
C ILE A 102 -24.24 -2.07 -6.49
N MET A 103 -23.77 -1.33 -5.47
CA MET A 103 -24.27 0.03 -5.19
C MET A 103 -24.06 0.99 -6.38
N ARG A 104 -22.90 0.92 -7.05
CA ARG A 104 -22.58 1.74 -8.23
C ARG A 104 -23.44 1.40 -9.44
N GLN A 105 -23.78 0.12 -9.67
CA GLN A 105 -24.73 -0.28 -10.71
C GLN A 105 -26.14 0.31 -10.51
N MET A 106 -26.46 0.74 -9.29
CA MET A 106 -27.73 1.34 -8.93
C MET A 106 -27.63 2.86 -8.72
N HIS A 107 -26.51 3.47 -9.12
CA HIS A 107 -26.21 4.89 -8.93
C HIS A 107 -26.37 5.36 -7.48
N GLY A 108 -26.15 4.47 -6.50
CA GLY A 108 -26.30 4.77 -5.07
C GLY A 108 -27.74 4.99 -4.60
N ARG A 109 -28.76 4.73 -5.44
CA ARG A 109 -30.17 5.01 -5.14
C ARG A 109 -30.91 3.86 -4.45
N ALA A 110 -30.21 2.77 -4.13
CA ALA A 110 -30.81 1.60 -3.50
C ALA A 110 -30.90 1.78 -1.98
N GLY A 111 -32.12 1.67 -1.42
CA GLY A 111 -32.29 1.50 0.03
C GLY A 111 -31.75 0.15 0.52
N PHE A 112 -31.55 0.02 1.83
CA PHE A 112 -30.94 -1.17 2.45
C PHE A 112 -31.60 -2.49 2.03
N THR A 113 -32.93 -2.57 2.04
CA THR A 113 -33.67 -3.79 1.68
C THR A 113 -33.35 -4.28 0.27
N LEU A 114 -33.33 -3.35 -0.71
CA LEU A 114 -33.04 -3.66 -2.10
C LEU A 114 -31.55 -4.03 -2.28
N LEU A 115 -30.66 -3.29 -1.62
CA LEU A 115 -29.23 -3.59 -1.64
C LEU A 115 -28.92 -4.97 -1.06
N ARG A 116 -29.53 -5.32 0.09
CA ARG A 116 -29.42 -6.64 0.72
C ARG A 116 -29.90 -7.74 -0.21
N HIS A 117 -31.06 -7.56 -0.85
CA HIS A 117 -31.57 -8.53 -1.84
C HIS A 117 -30.58 -8.75 -2.98
N ARG A 118 -30.02 -7.67 -3.55
CA ARG A 118 -29.07 -7.80 -4.66
C ARG A 118 -27.73 -8.39 -4.24
N ILE A 119 -27.26 -8.17 -3.02
CA ILE A 119 -26.01 -8.78 -2.53
C ILE A 119 -26.19 -10.29 -2.30
N LEU A 120 -27.29 -10.70 -1.67
CA LEU A 120 -27.55 -12.10 -1.34
C LEU A 120 -27.88 -12.97 -2.57
N LEU A 121 -28.37 -12.37 -3.65
CA LEU A 121 -28.77 -13.07 -4.89
C LEU A 121 -27.71 -13.01 -6.01
N ALA A 122 -26.53 -12.42 -5.77
CA ALA A 122 -25.49 -12.18 -6.78
C ALA A 122 -24.24 -13.06 -6.63
#